data_AF-A0A3P7P0D6-F1
#
_entry.id   AF-A0A3P7P0D6-F1
#
_cell.length_a   1.000
_cell.length_b   1.000
_cell.length_c   1.000
_cell.angle_alpha   90.00
_cell.angle_beta   90.00
_cell.angle_gamma   90.00
#
_symmetry.space_group_name_H-M   'P 1'
#
loop_
_entity.id
_entity.type
_entity.pdbx_description
1 polymer ?
#
loop_
_entity_poly.entity_id
_entity_poly.type
_entity_poly.pdbx_seq_one_letter_code
_entity_poly.pdbx_strand_id
1 'polypeptide(L)'
;MVAAGVIAYLGPFTSVYRDECIREWLQLCTDYKITCSSTFTLTQCLGDPVKIQAWNIFGLPRDAFSIDNSVIVASARRWPLMIDPQGQANKWIKNMEKEAGIVVVKLTDSDYMRKMENSIQFGIPVLLENVAEELDPVLEPLLLRQTFKQGGVDMIKLGENTIEYSKDFRFYITTKLRNPHYLPEVAVKVSLLNFMITPEGLEDQLLGILVAKEK
;
A
#
# COMPACT_ATOMS: atom_id res chain seq x y z
N MET A 1 14.87 13.29 2.04
CA MET A 1 14.35 13.69 0.72
C MET A 1 14.13 12.47 -0.18
N VAL A 2 15.18 11.69 -0.48
CA VAL A 2 15.10 10.47 -1.33
C VAL A 2 13.98 9.52 -0.90
N ALA A 3 13.88 9.15 0.39
CA ALA A 3 12.81 8.28 0.90
C ALA A 3 11.39 8.78 0.60
N ALA A 4 11.16 10.09 0.69
CA ALA A 4 9.86 10.68 0.36
C ALA A 4 9.56 10.58 -1.13
N GLY A 5 10.57 10.77 -1.99
CA GLY A 5 10.45 10.56 -3.44
C GLY A 5 10.12 9.10 -3.79
N VAL A 6 10.76 8.15 -3.12
CA VAL A 6 10.50 6.71 -3.29
C VAL A 6 9.04 6.38 -2.96
N ILE A 7 8.56 6.80 -1.78
CA ILE A 7 7.17 6.59 -1.35
C ILE A 7 6.17 7.26 -2.31
N ALA A 8 6.48 8.46 -2.79
CA ALA A 8 5.55 9.23 -3.59
C ALA A 8 5.44 8.76 -5.04
N TYR A 9 6.54 8.30 -5.65
CA TYR A 9 6.65 8.12 -7.10
C TYR A 9 7.05 6.71 -7.52
N LEU A 10 7.82 5.97 -6.71
CA LEU A 10 8.47 4.74 -7.18
C LEU A 10 7.65 3.46 -6.93
N GLY A 11 6.55 3.54 -6.17
CA GLY A 11 5.66 2.42 -5.84
C GLY A 11 5.23 1.53 -7.02
N PRO A 12 4.89 2.07 -8.21
CA PRO A 12 4.45 1.24 -9.34
C PRO A 12 5.58 0.48 -10.06
N PHE A 13 6.84 0.86 -9.83
CA PHE A 13 7.95 0.38 -10.65
C PHE A 13 8.65 -0.84 -10.04
N THR A 14 9.40 -1.56 -10.87
CA THR A 14 10.21 -2.73 -10.50
C THR A 14 11.45 -2.33 -9.71
N SER A 15 12.01 -3.25 -8.92
CA SER A 15 13.20 -2.98 -8.09
C SER A 15 14.35 -2.37 -8.89
N VAL A 16 14.66 -2.92 -10.07
CA VAL A 16 15.75 -2.44 -10.94
C VAL A 16 15.57 -0.97 -11.31
N TYR A 17 14.37 -0.59 -11.74
CA TYR A 17 14.09 0.80 -12.11
C TYR A 17 14.13 1.73 -10.90
N ARG A 18 13.67 1.26 -9.72
CA ARG A 18 13.79 2.04 -8.48
C ARG A 18 15.25 2.32 -8.14
N ASP A 19 16.12 1.32 -8.26
CA ASP A 19 17.54 1.44 -7.95
C ASP A 19 18.25 2.40 -8.91
N GLU A 20 17.88 2.40 -10.19
CA GLU A 20 18.35 3.37 -11.18
C GLU A 20 17.96 4.80 -10.78
N CYS A 21 16.67 5.05 -10.52
CA CYS A 21 16.19 6.37 -10.08
C CYS A 21 16.84 6.83 -8.77
N ILE A 22 16.96 5.95 -7.77
CA ILE A 22 17.60 6.27 -6.49
C ILE A 22 19.06 6.68 -6.71
N ARG A 23 19.79 5.96 -7.56
CA ARG A 23 21.19 6.28 -7.88
C ARG A 23 21.32 7.64 -8.55
N GLU A 24 20.47 7.94 -9.52
CA GLU A 24 20.43 9.25 -10.16
C GLU A 24 20.09 10.36 -9.15
N TRP A 25 19.10 10.14 -8.28
CA TRP A 25 18.72 11.12 -7.27
C TRP A 25 19.82 11.37 -6.23
N LEU A 26 20.57 10.33 -5.83
CA LEU A 26 21.73 10.48 -4.94
C LEU A 26 22.88 11.24 -5.64
N GLN A 27 23.12 10.97 -6.92
CA GLN A 27 24.10 11.71 -7.70
C GLN A 27 23.73 13.19 -7.77
N LEU A 28 22.47 13.52 -8.08
CA LEU A 28 21.99 14.90 -8.07
C LEU A 28 22.15 15.56 -6.69
N CYS A 29 21.82 14.85 -5.61
CA CYS A 29 22.03 15.38 -4.25
C CYS A 29 23.51 15.75 -4.04
N THR A 30 24.42 14.90 -4.51
CA THR A 30 25.87 15.12 -4.42
C THR A 30 26.30 16.33 -5.25
N ASP A 31 25.85 16.43 -6.49
CA ASP A 31 26.18 17.51 -7.42
C ASP A 31 25.69 18.88 -6.89
N TYR A 32 24.50 18.91 -6.31
CA TYR A 32 23.93 20.11 -5.65
C TYR A 32 24.44 20.34 -4.22
N LYS A 33 25.40 19.54 -3.74
CA LYS A 33 25.99 19.64 -2.38
C LYS A 33 24.96 19.52 -1.25
N ILE A 34 23.88 18.77 -1.48
CA ILE A 34 22.90 18.41 -0.47
C ILE A 34 23.47 17.24 0.34
N THR A 35 23.58 17.40 1.65
CA THR A 35 24.08 16.34 2.53
C THR A 35 23.10 15.16 2.55
N CYS A 36 23.57 14.00 2.08
CA CYS A 36 22.86 12.73 2.18
C CYS A 36 23.85 11.59 2.45
N SER A 37 23.33 10.47 2.95
CA SER A 37 24.11 9.24 3.06
C SER A 37 24.63 8.80 1.68
N SER A 38 25.83 8.21 1.64
CA SER A 38 26.42 7.68 0.41
C SER A 38 25.68 6.47 -0.14
N THR A 39 25.01 5.72 0.76
CA THR A 39 24.13 4.61 0.42
C THR A 39 22.72 4.89 0.95
N PHE A 40 21.71 4.42 0.22
CA PHE A 40 20.31 4.58 0.58
C PHE A 40 19.58 3.26 0.38
N THR A 41 18.80 2.86 1.38
CA THR A 41 17.73 1.86 1.22
C THR A 41 16.50 2.37 1.97
N LEU A 42 15.30 2.12 1.41
CA LEU A 42 14.07 2.59 2.03
C LEU A 42 13.86 1.93 3.39
N THR A 43 14.11 0.62 3.46
CA THR A 43 14.05 -0.17 4.68
C THR A 43 14.96 0.35 5.81
N GLN A 44 16.20 0.79 5.54
CA GLN A 44 17.03 1.38 6.61
C GLN A 44 16.53 2.77 7.06
N CYS A 45 15.90 3.51 6.16
CA CYS A 45 15.49 4.88 6.43
C CYS A 45 14.15 4.96 7.19
N LEU A 46 13.21 4.07 6.86
CA LEU A 46 11.84 4.10 7.39
C LEU A 46 11.33 2.74 7.89
N GLY A 47 12.07 1.66 7.68
CA GLY A 47 11.70 0.33 8.13
C GLY A 47 11.93 0.15 9.62
N ASP A 48 10.97 -0.53 10.25
CA ASP A 48 11.05 -0.96 11.64
C ASP A 48 11.27 -2.48 11.66
N PRO A 49 12.41 -2.99 12.17
CA PRO A 49 12.71 -4.42 12.18
C PRO A 49 11.64 -5.27 12.86
N VAL A 50 10.96 -4.74 13.90
CA VAL A 50 9.90 -5.44 14.61
C VAL A 50 8.66 -5.56 13.74
N LYS A 51 8.27 -4.48 13.05
CA LYS A 51 7.14 -4.50 12.11
C LYS A 51 7.42 -5.39 10.91
N ILE A 52 8.62 -5.33 10.35
CA ILE A 52 9.03 -6.18 9.22
C ILE A 52 8.94 -7.65 9.61
N GLN A 53 9.42 -8.00 10.80
CA GLN A 53 9.30 -9.36 11.29
C GLN A 53 7.85 -9.79 11.49
N ALA A 54 6.99 -8.92 12.00
CA ALA A 54 5.56 -9.19 12.10
C ALA A 54 4.92 -9.39 10.72
N TRP A 55 5.23 -8.55 9.73
CA TRP A 55 4.73 -8.70 8.36
C TRP A 55 5.14 -10.03 7.73
N ASN A 56 6.38 -10.47 7.95
CA ASN A 56 6.85 -11.78 7.51
C ASN A 56 6.05 -12.92 8.15
N ILE A 57 5.72 -12.82 9.44
CA ILE A 57 4.86 -13.79 10.15
C ILE A 57 3.44 -13.82 9.53
N PHE A 58 2.92 -12.65 9.14
CA PHE A 58 1.62 -12.54 8.46
C PHE A 58 1.66 -12.95 6.97
N GLY A 59 2.81 -13.40 6.47
CA GLY A 59 2.94 -13.98 5.13
C GLY A 59 3.41 -13.01 4.06
N LEU A 60 3.98 -11.85 4.43
CA LEU A 60 4.77 -11.05 3.52
C LEU A 60 6.04 -11.83 3.13
N PRO A 61 6.41 -11.86 1.84
CA PRO A 61 7.70 -12.38 1.43
C PRO A 61 8.89 -11.61 2.03
N ARG A 62 10.02 -12.30 2.20
CA ARG A 62 11.25 -11.75 2.81
C ARG A 62 12.19 -11.05 1.82
N ASP A 63 11.83 -10.99 0.54
CA ASP A 63 12.63 -10.27 -0.46
C ASP A 63 12.57 -8.75 -0.24
N ALA A 64 13.64 -8.06 -0.65
CA ALA A 64 13.79 -6.63 -0.42
C ALA A 64 12.67 -5.80 -1.07
N PHE A 65 12.18 -6.22 -2.24
CA PHE A 65 11.14 -5.53 -2.98
C PHE A 65 9.79 -5.56 -2.24
N SER A 66 9.41 -6.73 -1.72
CA SER A 66 8.19 -6.91 -0.90
C SER A 66 8.27 -6.13 0.41
N ILE A 67 9.44 -6.13 1.06
CA ILE A 67 9.67 -5.35 2.28
C ILE A 67 9.55 -3.85 1.99
N ASP A 68 10.22 -3.34 0.95
CA ASP A 68 10.12 -1.92 0.58
C ASP A 68 8.67 -1.51 0.26
N ASN A 69 7.92 -2.34 -0.47
CA ASN A 69 6.50 -2.10 -0.72
C ASN A 69 5.70 -2.03 0.58
N SER A 70 5.95 -2.93 1.54
CA SER A 70 5.26 -2.92 2.85
C SER A 70 5.59 -1.68 3.68
N VAL A 71 6.83 -1.16 3.58
CA VAL A 71 7.23 0.11 4.20
C VAL A 71 6.47 1.28 3.56
N ILE A 72 6.29 1.27 2.24
CA ILE A 72 5.46 2.27 1.54
C ILE A 72 4.00 2.17 2.01
N VAL A 73 3.42 0.96 2.09
CA VAL A 73 2.05 0.75 2.62
C VAL A 73 1.90 1.35 4.02
N ALA A 74 2.87 1.12 4.91
CA ALA A 74 2.82 1.58 6.29
C ALA A 74 3.08 3.09 6.45
N SER A 75 3.81 3.71 5.53
CA SER A 75 4.26 5.11 5.64
C SER A 75 3.47 6.08 4.75
N ALA A 76 2.79 5.58 3.72
CA ALA A 76 2.09 6.42 2.77
C ALA A 76 0.83 7.05 3.37
N ARG A 77 0.57 8.31 2.99
CA ARG A 77 -0.66 9.02 3.38
C ARG A 77 -1.87 8.61 2.54
N ARG A 78 -1.66 8.40 1.23
CA ARG A 78 -2.71 7.91 0.32
C ARG A 78 -2.89 6.41 0.51
N TRP A 79 -4.11 5.94 0.30
CA TRP A 79 -4.45 4.52 0.45
C TRP A 79 -3.72 3.67 -0.61
N PRO A 80 -3.18 2.51 -0.25
CA PRO A 80 -2.46 1.65 -1.17
C PRO A 80 -3.40 0.97 -2.16
N LEU A 81 -3.08 1.07 -3.45
CA LEU A 81 -3.62 0.24 -4.51
C LEU A 81 -2.53 -0.72 -4.97
N MET A 82 -2.68 -1.99 -4.62
CA MET A 82 -1.69 -3.03 -4.84
C MET A 82 -2.04 -3.84 -6.10
N ILE A 83 -1.16 -3.78 -7.09
CA ILE A 83 -1.18 -4.64 -8.27
C ILE A 83 -0.64 -6.00 -7.85
N ASP A 84 -1.54 -6.95 -7.61
CA ASP A 84 -1.25 -8.22 -6.96
C ASP A 84 -1.95 -9.39 -7.69
N PRO A 85 -1.46 -9.77 -8.90
CA PRO A 85 -2.07 -10.86 -9.67
C PRO A 85 -1.91 -12.23 -9.00
N GLN A 86 -0.93 -12.40 -8.12
CA GLN A 86 -0.69 -13.65 -7.40
C GLN A 86 -1.41 -13.73 -6.03
N GLY A 87 -1.98 -12.62 -5.53
CA GLY A 87 -2.71 -12.58 -4.27
C GLY A 87 -1.82 -12.57 -3.01
N GLN A 88 -0.53 -12.26 -3.13
CA GLN A 88 0.40 -12.24 -2.01
C GLN A 88 0.10 -11.08 -1.06
N ALA A 89 -0.04 -9.86 -1.59
CA ALA A 89 -0.39 -8.68 -0.82
C ALA A 89 -1.77 -8.82 -0.18
N ASN A 90 -2.72 -9.36 -0.94
CA ASN A 90 -4.07 -9.64 -0.47
C ASN A 90 -4.08 -10.57 0.76
N LYS A 91 -3.34 -11.69 0.69
CA LYS A 91 -3.22 -12.64 1.80
C LYS A 91 -2.51 -12.01 3.00
N TRP A 92 -1.43 -11.26 2.76
CA TRP A 92 -0.70 -10.56 3.81
C TRP A 92 -1.58 -9.57 4.58
N ILE A 93 -2.31 -8.68 3.89
CA ILE A 93 -3.21 -7.70 4.51
C ILE A 93 -4.31 -8.38 5.32
N LYS A 94 -4.94 -9.44 4.78
CA LYS A 94 -5.97 -10.20 5.50
C LYS A 94 -5.45 -10.82 6.80
N ASN A 95 -4.22 -11.34 6.79
CA ASN A 95 -3.62 -11.93 7.98
C ASN A 95 -3.21 -10.87 8.99
N MET A 96 -2.62 -9.76 8.52
CA MET A 96 -2.16 -8.66 9.36
C MET A 96 -3.30 -7.98 10.11
N GLU A 97 -4.44 -7.77 9.45
CA GLU A 97 -5.60 -7.07 10.01
C GLU A 97 -6.66 -8.04 10.57
N LYS A 98 -6.32 -9.33 10.70
CA LYS A 98 -7.26 -10.38 11.12
C LYS A 98 -7.86 -10.12 12.49
N GLU A 99 -7.03 -9.74 13.46
CA GLU A 99 -7.46 -9.45 14.83
C GLU A 99 -8.29 -8.18 14.93
N ALA A 100 -8.08 -7.22 14.02
CA ALA A 100 -8.87 -6.00 13.89
C ALA A 100 -10.22 -6.24 13.18
N GLY A 101 -10.50 -7.46 12.72
CA GLY A 101 -11.77 -7.81 12.11
C GLY A 101 -11.95 -7.30 10.68
N ILE A 102 -10.88 -7.33 9.87
CA ILE A 102 -10.90 -6.83 8.49
C ILE A 102 -12.13 -7.27 7.69
N VAL A 103 -12.78 -6.30 7.06
CA VAL A 103 -13.92 -6.52 6.18
C VAL A 103 -13.43 -6.57 4.74
N VAL A 104 -13.77 -7.64 4.03
CA VAL A 104 -13.40 -7.84 2.62
C VAL A 104 -14.62 -7.55 1.76
N VAL A 105 -14.47 -6.69 0.76
CA VAL A 105 -15.56 -6.26 -0.14
C VAL A 105 -15.11 -6.26 -1.59
N LYS A 106 -16.08 -6.37 -2.50
CA LYS A 106 -15.91 -6.14 -3.94
C LYS A 106 -16.92 -5.09 -4.40
N LEU A 107 -16.60 -4.36 -5.47
CA LEU A 107 -17.53 -3.39 -6.07
C LEU A 107 -18.82 -4.06 -6.59
N THR A 108 -18.79 -5.37 -6.85
CA THR A 108 -19.95 -6.15 -7.28
C THR A 108 -20.88 -6.57 -6.15
N ASP A 109 -20.47 -6.40 -4.89
CA ASP A 109 -21.27 -6.80 -3.74
C ASP A 109 -22.44 -5.84 -3.55
N SER A 110 -23.67 -6.36 -3.44
CA SER A 110 -24.86 -5.51 -3.31
C SER A 110 -24.91 -4.68 -2.03
N ASP A 111 -24.14 -5.08 -1.01
CA ASP A 111 -24.04 -4.43 0.30
C ASP A 111 -22.70 -3.72 0.54
N TYR A 112 -21.87 -3.55 -0.50
CA TYR A 112 -20.52 -2.98 -0.37
C TYR A 112 -20.54 -1.59 0.30
N MET A 113 -21.44 -0.69 -0.12
CA MET A 113 -21.54 0.65 0.45
C MET A 113 -21.89 0.63 1.94
N ARG A 114 -22.85 -0.20 2.32
CA ARG A 114 -23.25 -0.34 3.72
C ARG A 114 -22.10 -0.87 4.58
N LYS A 115 -21.31 -1.83 4.06
CA LYS A 115 -20.11 -2.33 4.74
C LYS A 115 -19.06 -1.23 4.88
N MET A 116 -18.80 -0.46 3.83
CA MET A 116 -17.87 0.69 3.86
C MET A 116 -18.27 1.72 4.91
N GLU A 117 -19.54 2.14 4.93
CA GLU A 117 -20.05 3.12 5.88
C GLU A 117 -19.84 2.68 7.34
N ASN A 118 -20.27 1.46 7.66
CA ASN A 118 -20.08 0.90 9.01
C ASN A 118 -18.60 0.80 9.38
N SER A 119 -17.76 0.31 8.47
CA SER A 119 -16.33 0.16 8.73
C SER A 119 -15.64 1.51 8.97
N ILE A 120 -15.98 2.54 8.21
CA ILE A 120 -15.45 3.90 8.40
C ILE A 120 -15.89 4.46 9.76
N GLN A 121 -17.15 4.29 10.13
CA GLN A 121 -17.69 4.78 11.39
C GLN A 121 -17.03 4.10 12.60
N PHE A 122 -16.83 2.79 12.55
CA PHE A 122 -16.27 2.02 13.66
C PHE A 122 -14.75 1.80 13.60
N GLY A 123 -14.07 2.34 12.58
CA GLY A 123 -12.62 2.19 12.43
C GLY A 123 -12.17 0.78 12.04
N ILE A 124 -13.05 -0.03 11.48
CA ILE A 124 -12.75 -1.41 11.07
C ILE A 124 -11.99 -1.37 9.72
N PRO A 125 -10.84 -2.05 9.59
CA PRO A 125 -10.10 -2.04 8.34
C PRO A 125 -10.89 -2.69 7.19
N VAL A 126 -10.75 -2.15 5.98
CA VAL A 126 -11.41 -2.68 4.79
C VAL A 126 -10.39 -3.00 3.70
N LEU A 127 -10.57 -4.17 3.07
CA LEU A 127 -9.89 -4.56 1.84
C LEU A 127 -10.89 -4.64 0.69
N LEU A 128 -10.74 -3.72 -0.27
CA LEU A 128 -11.45 -3.73 -1.54
C LEU A 128 -10.69 -4.60 -2.56
N GLU A 129 -11.31 -5.68 -3.02
CA GLU A 129 -10.67 -6.65 -3.92
C GLU A 129 -11.10 -6.53 -5.37
N ASN A 130 -10.16 -6.91 -6.25
CA ASN A 130 -10.38 -7.08 -7.69
C ASN A 130 -10.90 -5.80 -8.37
N VAL A 131 -10.36 -4.66 -7.96
CA VAL A 131 -10.63 -3.39 -8.65
C VAL A 131 -10.10 -3.48 -10.08
N ALA A 132 -10.90 -2.99 -11.02
CA ALA A 132 -10.53 -2.88 -12.42
C ALA A 132 -9.66 -1.63 -12.65
N GLU A 133 -9.69 -1.02 -13.82
CA GLU A 133 -8.95 0.22 -14.10
C GLU A 133 -9.67 1.48 -13.59
N GLU A 134 -10.94 1.33 -13.22
CA GLU A 134 -11.78 2.40 -12.69
C GLU A 134 -12.14 2.15 -11.22
N LEU A 135 -12.12 3.21 -10.44
CA LEU A 135 -12.64 3.24 -9.07
C LEU A 135 -14.00 3.92 -9.08
N ASP A 136 -14.92 3.42 -8.26
CA ASP A 136 -16.24 4.03 -8.07
C ASP A 136 -16.07 5.48 -7.56
N PRO A 137 -16.60 6.50 -8.27
CA PRO A 137 -16.51 7.90 -7.85
C PRO A 137 -17.08 8.16 -6.45
N VAL A 138 -17.98 7.30 -5.97
CA VAL A 138 -18.54 7.41 -4.62
C VAL A 138 -17.47 7.30 -3.52
N LEU A 139 -16.33 6.67 -3.83
CA LEU A 139 -15.19 6.51 -2.93
C LEU A 139 -14.26 7.73 -2.92
N GLU A 140 -14.44 8.69 -3.82
CA GLU A 140 -13.53 9.83 -3.96
C GLU A 140 -13.30 10.61 -2.65
N PRO A 141 -14.34 10.94 -1.85
CA PRO A 141 -14.14 11.61 -0.57
C PRO A 141 -13.24 10.80 0.37
N LEU A 142 -13.35 9.47 0.35
CA LEU A 142 -12.51 8.58 1.15
C LEU A 142 -11.07 8.53 0.64
N LEU A 143 -10.91 8.41 -0.69
CA LEU A 143 -9.59 8.35 -1.34
C LEU A 143 -8.78 9.62 -1.07
N LEU A 144 -9.44 10.77 -1.14
CA LEU A 144 -8.87 12.08 -0.88
C LEU A 144 -8.86 12.46 0.60
N ARG A 145 -9.43 11.63 1.48
CA ARG A 145 -9.61 11.90 2.92
C ARG A 145 -10.28 13.26 3.18
N GLN A 146 -11.34 13.58 2.43
CA GLN A 146 -12.14 14.79 2.55
C GLN A 146 -13.05 14.75 3.78
N THR A 147 -12.46 14.84 4.96
CA THR A 147 -13.19 14.92 6.23
C THR A 147 -13.48 16.37 6.60
N PHE A 148 -14.55 16.58 7.35
CA PHE A 148 -14.93 17.89 7.87
C PHE A 148 -15.45 17.77 9.30
N LYS A 149 -15.43 18.86 10.07
CA LYS A 149 -15.93 18.85 11.44
C LYS A 149 -17.39 19.26 11.49
N GLN A 150 -18.22 18.46 12.17
CA GLN A 150 -19.60 18.80 12.48
C GLN A 150 -19.84 18.53 13.96
N GLY A 151 -20.23 19.56 14.73
CA GLY A 151 -20.43 19.42 16.17
C GLY A 151 -19.17 18.98 16.96
N GLY A 152 -17.98 19.22 16.43
CA GLY A 152 -16.70 18.79 17.02
C GLY A 152 -16.23 17.38 16.67
N VAL A 153 -17.07 16.60 15.97
CA VAL A 153 -16.76 15.25 15.48
C VAL A 153 -16.26 15.32 14.04
N ASP A 154 -15.26 14.51 13.69
CA ASP A 154 -14.77 14.39 12.32
C ASP A 154 -15.79 13.53 11.53
N MET A 155 -16.30 14.06 10.42
CA MET A 155 -17.29 13.44 9.55
C MET A 155 -16.73 13.28 8.14
N ILE A 156 -17.32 12.38 7.35
CA ILE A 156 -17.05 12.24 5.92
C ILE A 156 -18.36 12.03 5.17
N LYS A 157 -18.46 12.59 3.96
CA LYS A 157 -19.57 12.31 3.05
C LYS A 157 -19.19 11.14 2.15
N LEU A 158 -19.97 10.06 2.18
CA LEU A 158 -19.78 8.91 1.31
C LEU A 158 -21.10 8.63 0.58
N GLY A 159 -21.12 8.85 -0.73
CA GLY A 159 -22.37 8.88 -1.50
C GLY A 159 -23.32 9.97 -0.97
N GLU A 160 -24.55 9.58 -0.65
CA GLU A 160 -25.55 10.50 -0.08
C GLU A 160 -25.47 10.61 1.45
N ASN A 161 -24.72 9.71 2.11
CA ASN A 161 -24.66 9.64 3.56
C ASN A 161 -23.51 10.46 4.13
N THR A 162 -23.76 11.12 5.26
CA THR A 162 -22.72 11.74 6.08
C THR A 162 -22.54 10.88 7.33
N ILE A 163 -21.33 10.34 7.50
CA ILE A 163 -21.01 9.40 8.58
C ILE A 163 -19.86 9.93 9.42
N GLU A 164 -19.83 9.53 10.69
CA GLU A 164 -18.68 9.80 11.55
C GLU A 164 -17.44 9.09 10.99
N TYR A 165 -16.29 9.76 11.05
CA TYR A 165 -15.04 9.25 10.54
C TYR A 165 -14.13 8.84 11.69
N SER A 166 -13.84 7.53 11.79
CA SER A 166 -12.84 7.04 12.73
C SER A 166 -11.42 7.23 12.19
N LYS A 167 -10.52 7.73 13.04
CA LYS A 167 -9.08 7.89 12.71
C LYS A 167 -8.33 6.56 12.63
N ASP A 168 -8.90 5.53 13.25
CA ASP A 168 -8.34 4.18 13.26
C ASP A 168 -8.65 3.43 11.95
N PHE A 169 -9.61 3.94 11.15
CA PHE A 169 -9.94 3.36 9.87
C PHE A 169 -8.72 3.20 8.96
N ARG A 170 -8.64 2.04 8.30
CA ARG A 170 -7.63 1.69 7.30
C ARG A 170 -8.30 1.13 6.06
N PHE A 171 -7.82 1.53 4.89
CA PHE A 171 -8.36 1.10 3.61
C PHE A 171 -7.25 0.58 2.72
N TYR A 172 -7.48 -0.60 2.13
CA TYR A 172 -6.56 -1.29 1.25
C TYR A 172 -7.28 -1.67 -0.03
N ILE A 173 -6.61 -1.53 -1.17
CA ILE A 173 -7.17 -1.85 -2.47
C ILE A 173 -6.25 -2.84 -3.18
N THR A 174 -6.82 -3.88 -3.78
CA THR A 174 -6.07 -4.87 -4.57
C THR A 174 -6.69 -5.05 -5.95
N THR A 175 -5.83 -5.23 -6.96
CA THR A 175 -6.23 -5.64 -8.31
C THR A 175 -5.49 -6.90 -8.72
N LYS A 176 -6.15 -7.76 -9.51
CA LYS A 176 -5.52 -8.93 -10.14
C LYS A 176 -5.05 -8.66 -11.56
N LEU A 177 -5.32 -7.46 -12.10
CA LEU A 177 -4.83 -7.08 -13.42
C LEU A 177 -3.31 -7.00 -13.36
N ARG A 178 -2.61 -7.67 -14.29
CA ARG A 178 -1.14 -7.67 -14.32
C ARG A 178 -0.56 -6.33 -14.74
N ASN A 179 -1.20 -5.68 -15.72
CA ASN A 179 -0.73 -4.41 -16.26
C ASN A 179 -1.91 -3.44 -16.48
N PRO A 180 -2.55 -2.96 -15.40
CA PRO A 180 -3.68 -2.05 -15.49
C PRO A 180 -3.23 -0.66 -15.97
N HIS A 181 -3.98 -0.07 -16.88
CA HIS A 181 -3.80 1.30 -17.36
C HIS A 181 -4.66 2.27 -16.55
N TYR A 182 -4.20 2.59 -15.34
CA TYR A 182 -4.86 3.61 -14.53
C TYR A 182 -4.68 5.01 -15.13
N LEU A 183 -5.79 5.73 -15.25
CA LEU A 183 -5.76 7.14 -15.62
C LEU A 183 -4.98 7.96 -14.57
N PRO A 184 -4.34 9.08 -14.96
CA PRO A 184 -3.61 9.95 -14.04
C PRO A 184 -4.44 10.36 -12.81
N GLU A 185 -5.75 10.53 -13.00
CA GLU A 185 -6.71 10.82 -11.94
C GLU A 185 -6.71 9.78 -10.82
N VAL A 186 -6.63 8.49 -11.14
CA VAL A 186 -6.53 7.43 -10.12
C VAL A 186 -5.15 7.49 -9.46
N ALA A 187 -4.09 7.62 -10.26
CA ALA A 187 -2.70 7.62 -9.79
C ALA A 187 -2.37 8.76 -8.80
N VAL A 188 -3.09 9.89 -8.86
CA VAL A 188 -2.91 10.98 -7.89
C VAL A 188 -3.67 10.74 -6.57
N LYS A 189 -4.78 10.00 -6.60
CA LYS A 189 -5.67 9.73 -5.45
C LYS A 189 -5.15 8.59 -4.56
N VAL A 190 -4.48 7.58 -5.13
CA VAL A 190 -3.96 6.40 -4.40
C VAL A 190 -2.44 6.33 -4.39
N SER A 191 -1.88 5.50 -3.50
CA SER A 191 -0.49 5.05 -3.58
C SER A 191 -0.45 3.76 -4.40
N LEU A 192 -0.17 3.88 -5.69
CA LEU A 192 -0.07 2.71 -6.57
C LEU A 192 1.22 1.93 -6.27
N LEU A 193 1.08 0.63 -6.03
CA LEU A 193 2.16 -0.27 -5.64
C LEU A 193 2.16 -1.54 -6.48
N ASN A 194 3.33 -1.89 -7.00
CA ASN A 194 3.50 -3.12 -7.75
C ASN A 194 3.95 -4.27 -6.84
N PHE A 195 3.05 -5.23 -6.60
CA PHE A 195 3.30 -6.45 -5.84
C PHE A 195 3.43 -7.68 -6.74
N MET A 196 3.66 -7.50 -8.05
CA MET A 196 3.95 -8.63 -8.92
C MET A 196 5.25 -9.30 -8.51
N ILE A 197 5.21 -10.63 -8.41
CA ILE A 197 6.40 -11.45 -8.25
C ILE A 197 7.29 -11.25 -9.49
N THR A 198 8.52 -10.77 -9.28
CA THR A 198 9.57 -10.76 -10.29
C THR A 198 10.37 -12.07 -10.24
N PRO A 199 11.01 -12.50 -11.34
CA PRO A 199 11.88 -13.69 -11.32
C PRO A 199 12.96 -13.62 -10.23
N GLU A 200 13.57 -12.46 -10.03
CA GLU A 200 14.59 -12.23 -9.00
C GLU A 200 13.98 -12.37 -7.60
N GLY A 201 12.79 -11.80 -7.38
CA GLY A 201 12.08 -11.93 -6.11
C GLY A 201 11.66 -13.37 -5.82
N LEU A 202 11.33 -14.15 -6.85
CA LEU A 202 11.03 -15.57 -6.70
C LEU A 202 12.29 -16.39 -6.34
N GLU A 203 13.43 -16.08 -6.95
CA GLU A 203 14.71 -16.72 -6.62
C GLU A 203 15.09 -16.47 -5.16
N ASP A 204 15.02 -15.22 -4.70
CA ASP A 204 15.27 -14.85 -3.29
C ASP A 204 14.30 -15.57 -2.34
N GLN A 205 13.03 -15.68 -2.71
CA GLN A 205 12.03 -16.41 -1.93
C GLN A 205 12.38 -17.91 -1.82
N LEU A 206 12.77 -18.55 -2.92
CA LEU A 206 13.15 -19.95 -2.94
C LEU A 206 14.44 -20.21 -2.16
N LEU A 207 15.44 -19.34 -2.31
CA LEU A 207 16.69 -19.39 -1.55
C LEU A 207 16.41 -19.28 -0.04
N GLY A 208 15.55 -18.35 0.36
CA GLY A 208 15.14 -18.18 1.75
C GLY A 208 14.45 -19.43 2.34
N ILE A 209 13.62 -20.11 1.54
CA ILE A 209 12.97 -21.37 1.96
C ILE A 209 14.00 -22.50 2.10
N LEU A 210 14.94 -22.61 1.16
CA LEU A 210 15.97 -23.65 1.18
C LEU A 210 16.87 -23.51 2.40
N VAL A 211 17.37 -22.30 2.66
CA VAL A 211 18.21 -22.00 3.85
C VAL A 211 17.45 -22.27 5.16
N ALA A 212 16.14 -22.00 5.21
CA ALA A 212 15.33 -22.28 6.39
C ALA A 212 15.09 -23.78 6.62
N LYS A 213 15.20 -24.61 5.58
CA LYS A 213 15.00 -26.07 5.65
C LYS A 213 16.30 -26.83 5.92
N GLU A 214 17.45 -26.23 5.59
CA GLU A 214 18.79 -26.81 5.84
C GLU A 214 19.31 -26.54 7.26
N LYS A 215 18.64 -25.70 8.05
CA LYS A 215 18.91 -25.45 9.48
C LYS A 215 17.97 -26.24 10.37
#